data_AF-A0A1U7CJ63-F1
#
_entry.id   AF-A0A1U7CJ63-F1
#
_cell.length_a   1.000
_cell.length_b   1.000
_cell.length_c   1.000
_cell.angle_alpha   90.00
_cell.angle_beta   90.00
_cell.angle_gamma   90.00
#
_symmetry.space_group_name_H-M   'P 1'
#
loop_
_entity.id
_entity.type
_entity.pdbx_description
1 polymer ?
#
loop_
_entity_poly.entity_id
_entity_poly.type
_entity_poly.pdbx_seq_one_letter_code
_entity_poly.pdbx_strand_id
1 'polypeptide(L)'
;MLNHLAAIVLAPILFLPPQQPDPSPEPAHQRNPVYEVALRDGLKAGGTTVALPAPTFHDGLDDKGRRAALLDLCGSEQAVNDLLRDSVTAPYILKLHDAKTADSIIRSVDLWFVVRADLSQLDPVKLITQADAKAVEVGNMRFEQRLLTADDPKPRNRVAQLEGDAPHWFVHLKGRLLDRIAFEAVDEVMATRTDDSMVIAARVDPAFNPPGEPTNHWKNLAENGPANPFQGGVSYVKVSRLKSKEAADALFVEMHAAFAEPEAWFRGAPILRSKFAPVAQDQVRRLRRELLKNRPKSSPP
;
A
#
# COMPACT_ATOMS: atom_id res chain seq x y z
N MET A 1 -35.80 57.09 -10.43
CA MET A 1 -34.90 57.03 -9.26
C MET A 1 -35.17 55.74 -8.50
N LEU A 2 -34.15 54.86 -8.47
CA LEU A 2 -33.78 53.95 -7.37
C LEU A 2 -34.77 52.84 -6.95
N ASN A 3 -34.45 51.57 -7.23
CA ASN A 3 -33.75 50.60 -6.34
C ASN A 3 -34.78 49.77 -5.54
N HIS A 4 -34.72 48.44 -5.37
CA HIS A 4 -33.76 47.41 -5.72
C HIS A 4 -34.37 46.01 -5.42
N LEU A 5 -33.94 45.02 -6.20
CA LEU A 5 -33.65 43.61 -5.85
C LEU A 5 -34.79 42.63 -5.50
N ALA A 6 -35.05 41.77 -6.50
CA ALA A 6 -35.68 40.46 -6.41
C ALA A 6 -34.81 39.48 -5.60
N ALA A 7 -35.45 38.70 -4.73
CA ALA A 7 -34.87 37.55 -4.08
C ALA A 7 -34.91 36.34 -5.02
N ILE A 8 -33.74 35.93 -5.50
CA ILE A 8 -33.51 34.64 -6.15
C ILE A 8 -33.40 33.59 -5.04
N VAL A 9 -34.30 32.61 -5.05
CA VAL A 9 -34.18 31.41 -4.23
C VAL A 9 -33.06 30.55 -4.81
N LEU A 10 -31.87 30.64 -4.20
CA LEU A 10 -30.79 29.67 -4.42
C LEU A 10 -31.18 28.37 -3.70
N ALA A 11 -31.67 27.40 -4.46
CA ALA A 11 -31.68 26.02 -4.02
C ALA A 11 -30.22 25.52 -3.96
N PRO A 12 -29.75 24.97 -2.84
CA PRO A 12 -28.45 24.31 -2.82
C PRO A 12 -28.57 23.05 -3.67
N ILE A 13 -27.93 23.05 -4.84
CA ILE A 13 -27.59 21.82 -5.54
C ILE A 13 -26.62 21.10 -4.61
N LEU A 14 -27.16 20.17 -3.81
CA LEU A 14 -26.38 19.17 -3.11
C LEU A 14 -25.71 18.34 -4.19
N PHE A 15 -24.44 18.65 -4.49
CA PHE A 15 -23.53 17.71 -5.12
C PHE A 15 -23.42 16.52 -4.16
N LEU A 16 -24.29 15.53 -4.32
CA LEU A 16 -24.05 14.20 -3.80
C LEU A 16 -22.82 13.70 -4.57
N PRO A 17 -21.66 13.52 -3.93
CA PRO A 17 -20.55 12.85 -4.60
C PRO A 17 -21.07 11.50 -5.11
N PRO A 18 -20.66 11.05 -6.30
CA PRO A 18 -21.02 9.72 -6.77
C PRO A 18 -20.72 8.72 -5.66
N GLN A 19 -21.75 7.95 -5.28
CA GLN A 19 -21.63 6.92 -4.26
C GLN A 19 -20.54 5.96 -4.76
N GLN A 20 -19.37 6.00 -4.13
CA GLN A 20 -18.34 5.02 -4.44
C GLN A 20 -18.93 3.65 -4.12
N PRO A 21 -18.86 2.68 -5.05
CA PRO A 21 -19.36 1.34 -4.78
C PRO A 21 -18.70 0.81 -3.50
N ASP A 22 -19.43 0.01 -2.73
CA ASP A 22 -18.91 -0.58 -1.49
C ASP A 22 -17.54 -1.22 -1.79
N PRO A 23 -16.50 -0.91 -0.98
CA PRO A 23 -15.16 -1.41 -1.18
C PRO A 23 -15.18 -2.93 -0.96
N SER A 24 -15.38 -3.66 -2.05
CA SER A 24 -15.43 -5.12 -2.07
C SER A 24 -14.37 -5.64 -3.04
N PRO A 25 -13.71 -6.76 -2.73
CA PRO A 25 -12.82 -7.41 -3.67
C PRO A 25 -13.57 -7.72 -4.96
N GLU A 26 -12.92 -7.42 -6.07
CA GLU A 26 -13.43 -7.81 -7.38
C GLU A 26 -13.57 -9.33 -7.46
N PRO A 27 -14.54 -9.88 -8.22
CA PRO A 27 -14.85 -11.30 -8.22
C PRO A 27 -13.62 -12.21 -8.35
N ALA A 28 -12.67 -11.83 -9.19
CA ALA A 28 -11.46 -12.61 -9.44
C ALA A 28 -10.44 -12.60 -8.29
N HIS A 29 -10.53 -11.62 -7.37
CA HIS A 29 -9.68 -11.48 -6.18
C HIS A 29 -10.37 -11.90 -4.88
N GLN A 30 -11.62 -12.39 -4.92
CA GLN A 30 -12.35 -12.86 -3.73
C GLN A 30 -11.67 -14.02 -3.00
N ARG A 31 -10.77 -14.74 -3.67
CA ARG A 31 -9.93 -15.78 -3.05
C ARG A 31 -8.87 -15.22 -2.09
N ASN A 32 -8.73 -13.91 -1.98
CA ASN A 32 -7.81 -13.23 -1.08
C ASN A 32 -8.56 -12.64 0.14
N PRO A 33 -8.79 -13.41 1.22
CA PRO A 33 -9.43 -12.90 2.44
C PRO A 33 -8.64 -11.77 3.11
N VAL A 34 -7.31 -11.71 2.96
CA VAL A 34 -6.50 -10.60 3.49
C VAL A 34 -6.85 -9.29 2.78
N TYR A 35 -7.10 -9.36 1.47
CA TYR A 35 -7.54 -8.22 0.68
C TYR A 35 -8.98 -7.78 1.02
N GLU A 36 -9.87 -8.74 1.26
CA GLU A 36 -11.22 -8.44 1.74
C GLU A 36 -11.18 -7.67 3.06
N VAL A 37 -10.38 -8.14 4.02
CA VAL A 37 -10.17 -7.45 5.30
C VAL A 37 -9.63 -6.04 5.07
N ALA A 38 -8.65 -5.88 4.18
CA ALA A 38 -8.06 -4.57 3.87
C ALA A 38 -9.08 -3.54 3.36
N LEU A 39 -10.02 -3.97 2.53
CA LEU A 39 -11.05 -3.11 1.94
C LEU A 39 -12.26 -2.88 2.86
N ARG A 40 -12.76 -3.93 3.53
CA ARG A 40 -14.01 -3.88 4.30
C ARG A 40 -13.80 -3.54 5.76
N ASP A 41 -12.88 -4.27 6.40
CA ASP A 41 -12.64 -4.14 7.84
C ASP A 41 -11.62 -3.03 8.16
N GLY A 42 -10.63 -2.86 7.28
CA GLY A 42 -9.55 -1.90 7.45
C GLY A 42 -8.68 -2.15 8.68
N LEU A 43 -8.03 -1.08 9.16
CA LEU A 43 -7.29 -1.07 10.42
C LEU A 43 -8.21 -0.63 11.55
N LYS A 44 -8.28 -1.42 12.61
CA LYS A 44 -9.00 -1.11 13.86
C LYS A 44 -7.97 -0.80 14.95
N ALA A 45 -7.92 0.45 15.40
CA ALA A 45 -6.95 0.92 16.40
C ALA A 45 -7.55 2.05 17.25
N GLY A 46 -7.32 2.01 18.57
CA GLY A 46 -7.82 3.02 19.52
C GLY A 46 -9.32 3.35 19.41
N GLY A 47 -10.16 2.36 19.08
CA GLY A 47 -11.61 2.53 18.88
C GLY A 47 -12.02 3.13 17.52
N THR A 48 -11.05 3.49 16.67
CA THR A 48 -11.27 4.01 15.32
C THR A 48 -11.06 2.90 14.29
N THR A 49 -11.84 2.93 13.21
CA THR A 49 -11.67 2.05 12.05
C THR A 49 -11.34 2.88 10.82
N VAL A 50 -10.29 2.50 10.08
CA VAL A 50 -9.90 3.13 8.81
C VAL A 50 -9.84 2.06 7.74
N ALA A 51 -10.83 2.05 6.85
CA ALA A 51 -10.82 1.23 5.64
C ALA A 51 -9.81 1.78 4.62
N LEU A 52 -9.19 0.90 3.84
CA LEU A 52 -8.40 1.31 2.69
C LEU A 52 -9.33 1.63 1.52
N PRO A 53 -8.99 2.60 0.65
CA PRO A 53 -9.82 2.93 -0.51
C PRO A 53 -9.96 1.73 -1.44
N ALA A 54 -10.98 1.75 -2.29
CA ALA A 54 -11.09 0.79 -3.38
C ALA A 54 -10.02 1.05 -4.47
N PRO A 55 -9.64 0.03 -5.27
CA PRO A 55 -8.74 0.21 -6.40
C PRO A 55 -9.21 1.29 -7.35
N THR A 56 -8.24 2.06 -7.86
CA THR A 56 -8.48 3.04 -8.92
C THR A 56 -8.79 2.32 -10.24
N PHE A 57 -8.13 1.18 -10.48
CA PHE A 57 -8.27 0.40 -11.70
C PHE A 57 -8.95 -0.92 -11.39
N HIS A 58 -10.23 -1.02 -11.73
CA HIS A 58 -10.94 -2.29 -11.72
C HIS A 58 -10.62 -3.13 -12.97
N ASP A 59 -10.56 -4.44 -12.80
CA ASP A 59 -10.47 -5.45 -13.84
C ASP A 59 -11.68 -5.33 -14.77
N GLY A 60 -11.45 -5.47 -16.07
CA GLY A 60 -12.50 -5.28 -17.07
C GLY A 60 -12.85 -3.83 -17.40
N LEU A 61 -12.22 -2.82 -16.79
CA LEU A 61 -12.32 -1.43 -17.28
C LEU A 61 -11.92 -1.38 -18.77
N ASP A 62 -12.58 -0.55 -19.56
CA ASP A 62 -12.16 -0.27 -20.94
C ASP A 62 -11.10 0.84 -20.99
N ASP A 63 -10.57 1.12 -22.19
CA ASP A 63 -9.53 2.15 -22.36
C ASP A 63 -10.02 3.53 -21.93
N LYS A 64 -11.30 3.84 -22.18
CA LYS A 64 -11.92 5.11 -21.83
C LYS A 64 -12.03 5.26 -20.31
N GLY A 65 -12.48 4.22 -19.61
CA GLY A 65 -12.58 4.17 -18.16
C GLY A 65 -11.22 4.28 -17.49
N ARG A 66 -10.20 3.56 -17.99
CA ARG A 66 -8.82 3.72 -17.52
C ARG A 66 -8.29 5.13 -17.71
N ARG A 67 -8.51 5.75 -18.88
CA ARG A 67 -8.08 7.14 -19.12
C ARG A 67 -8.79 8.12 -18.21
N ALA A 68 -10.10 7.97 -18.02
CA ALA A 68 -10.87 8.81 -17.11
C ALA A 68 -10.36 8.69 -15.67
N ALA A 69 -10.07 7.47 -15.19
CA ALA A 69 -9.50 7.25 -13.86
C ALA A 69 -8.11 7.88 -13.70
N LEU A 70 -7.24 7.80 -14.71
CA LEU A 70 -5.95 8.49 -14.69
C LEU A 70 -6.11 10.02 -14.67
N LEU A 71 -7.03 10.55 -15.46
CA LEU A 71 -7.27 11.98 -15.54
C LEU A 71 -7.82 12.53 -14.22
N ASP A 72 -8.76 11.82 -13.59
CA ASP A 72 -9.27 12.14 -12.26
C ASP A 72 -8.16 12.13 -11.21
N LEU A 73 -7.32 11.09 -11.24
CA LEU A 73 -6.21 10.95 -10.30
C LEU A 73 -5.12 12.02 -10.49
N CYS A 74 -4.77 12.35 -11.74
CA CYS A 74 -3.66 13.26 -12.07
C CYS A 74 -4.10 14.74 -12.20
N GLY A 75 -5.40 15.00 -12.38
CA GLY A 75 -6.00 16.33 -12.51
C GLY A 75 -5.80 17.03 -13.86
N SER A 76 -4.95 16.51 -14.77
CA SER A 76 -4.78 17.07 -16.11
C SER A 76 -4.14 16.07 -17.09
N GLU A 77 -4.38 16.27 -18.39
CA GLU A 77 -3.79 15.44 -19.46
C GLU A 77 -2.25 15.51 -19.48
N GLN A 78 -1.68 16.68 -19.20
CA GLN A 78 -0.23 16.84 -19.11
C GLN A 78 0.35 15.99 -17.97
N ALA A 79 -0.29 16.01 -16.80
CA ALA A 79 0.16 15.21 -15.66
C ALA A 79 0.02 13.70 -15.92
N VAL A 80 -1.01 13.27 -16.66
CA VAL A 80 -1.14 11.86 -17.11
C VAL A 80 0.02 11.48 -18.02
N ASN A 81 0.34 12.31 -19.01
CA ASN A 81 1.46 12.05 -19.93
C ASN A 81 2.80 11.98 -19.18
N ASP A 82 3.00 12.88 -18.21
CA ASP A 82 4.20 12.87 -17.37
C ASP A 82 4.30 11.59 -16.53
N LEU A 83 3.19 11.16 -15.90
CA LEU A 83 3.10 9.92 -15.11
C LEU A 83 3.41 8.68 -15.96
N LEU A 84 2.92 8.64 -17.21
CA LEU A 84 3.09 7.52 -18.13
C LEU A 84 4.47 7.46 -18.78
N ARG A 85 5.30 8.50 -18.65
CA ARG A 85 6.63 8.55 -19.27
C ARG A 85 7.49 7.34 -18.89
N ASP A 86 8.11 6.70 -19.88
CA ASP A 86 9.09 5.62 -19.65
C ASP A 86 10.38 6.21 -19.07
N SER A 87 10.40 6.39 -17.75
CA SER A 87 11.52 7.00 -17.05
C SER A 87 11.57 6.55 -15.59
N VAL A 88 12.77 6.27 -15.10
CA VAL A 88 12.99 5.98 -13.67
C VAL A 88 12.59 7.17 -12.79
N THR A 89 12.63 8.40 -13.33
CA THR A 89 12.26 9.64 -12.64
C THR A 89 10.88 10.17 -13.04
N ALA A 90 10.05 9.39 -13.73
CA ALA A 90 8.63 9.74 -13.90
C ALA A 90 7.99 10.06 -12.53
N PRO A 91 7.02 10.96 -12.45
CA PRO A 91 6.38 11.28 -11.18
C PRO A 91 5.67 10.05 -10.59
N TYR A 92 5.34 10.18 -9.31
CA TYR A 92 4.42 9.32 -8.58
C TYR A 92 3.46 10.24 -7.81
N ILE A 93 2.30 9.73 -7.43
CA ILE A 93 1.31 10.46 -6.65
C ILE A 93 1.31 9.85 -5.26
N LEU A 94 1.46 10.68 -4.24
CA LEU A 94 1.45 10.26 -2.84
C LEU A 94 0.44 11.11 -2.07
N LYS A 95 -0.54 10.46 -1.46
CA LYS A 95 -1.48 11.09 -0.53
C LYS A 95 -1.29 10.48 0.85
N LEU A 96 -1.39 11.33 1.87
CA LEU A 96 -1.18 10.97 3.26
C LEU A 96 -2.36 11.47 4.09
N HIS A 97 -3.00 10.56 4.80
CA HIS A 97 -4.17 10.83 5.63
C HIS A 97 -3.88 10.44 7.08
N ASP A 98 -4.45 11.18 8.02
CA ASP A 98 -4.32 10.90 9.45
C ASP A 98 -5.72 10.77 10.05
N ALA A 99 -5.94 9.74 10.87
CA ALA A 99 -7.11 9.64 11.72
C ALA A 99 -6.65 9.54 13.18
N LYS A 100 -7.09 10.48 14.02
CA LYS A 100 -6.79 10.44 15.45
C LYS A 100 -7.64 9.37 16.14
N THR A 101 -7.06 8.73 17.14
CA THR A 101 -7.74 7.79 18.03
C THR A 101 -7.60 8.28 19.48
N ALA A 102 -8.04 7.48 20.46
CA ALA A 102 -7.87 7.83 21.87
C ALA A 102 -6.40 7.84 22.35
N ASP A 103 -5.53 7.01 21.75
CA ASP A 103 -4.15 6.76 22.23
C ASP A 103 -3.09 6.70 21.11
N SER A 104 -3.51 6.87 19.86
CA SER A 104 -2.68 6.69 18.67
C SER A 104 -3.14 7.58 17.51
N ILE A 105 -2.32 7.62 16.47
CA ILE A 105 -2.68 8.19 15.18
C ILE A 105 -2.61 7.07 14.15
N ILE A 106 -3.73 6.80 13.46
CA ILE A 106 -3.70 5.95 12.27
C ILE A 106 -3.17 6.80 11.13
N ARG A 107 -2.05 6.38 10.57
CA ARG A 107 -1.43 6.98 9.38
C ARG A 107 -1.80 6.15 8.17
N SER A 108 -2.40 6.78 7.17
CA SER A 108 -2.70 6.14 5.89
C SER A 108 -1.86 6.74 4.76
N VAL A 109 -1.42 5.86 3.87
CA VAL A 109 -0.56 6.17 2.72
C VAL A 109 -1.21 5.60 1.48
N ASP A 110 -1.44 6.46 0.49
CA ASP A 110 -1.87 6.06 -0.84
C ASP A 110 -0.82 6.49 -1.85
N LEU A 111 -0.31 5.53 -2.64
CA LEU A 111 0.79 5.73 -3.57
C LEU A 111 0.42 5.16 -4.93
N TRP A 112 0.54 5.97 -5.98
CA TRP A 112 0.32 5.57 -7.36
C TRP A 112 1.52 5.89 -8.24
N PHE A 113 1.91 4.94 -9.09
CA PHE A 113 2.98 5.15 -10.06
C PHE A 113 2.90 4.12 -11.19
N VAL A 114 3.65 4.39 -12.26
CA VAL A 114 3.71 3.48 -13.42
C VAL A 114 5.09 2.85 -13.51
N VAL A 115 5.13 1.57 -13.89
CA VAL A 115 6.34 0.81 -14.21
C VAL A 115 6.22 0.12 -15.57
N ARG A 116 7.36 -0.28 -16.16
CA ARG A 116 7.42 -1.07 -17.39
C ARG A 116 7.83 -2.50 -17.04
N ALA A 117 6.90 -3.43 -17.16
CA ALA A 117 7.11 -4.84 -16.84
C ALA A 117 5.99 -5.69 -17.44
N ASP A 118 6.25 -6.97 -17.62
CA ASP A 118 5.18 -7.92 -17.93
C ASP A 118 4.60 -8.51 -16.64
N LEU A 119 3.30 -8.31 -16.42
CA LEU A 119 2.58 -8.80 -15.24
C LEU A 119 2.70 -10.32 -15.09
N SER A 120 2.71 -11.08 -16.20
CA SER A 120 2.86 -12.54 -16.17
C SER A 120 4.21 -13.00 -15.62
N GLN A 121 5.25 -12.19 -15.73
CA GLN A 121 6.60 -12.49 -15.25
C GLN A 121 6.83 -12.08 -13.81
N LEU A 122 5.91 -11.31 -13.21
CA LEU A 122 6.00 -11.01 -11.79
C LEU A 122 5.72 -12.28 -11.00
N ASP A 123 6.41 -12.48 -9.90
CA ASP A 123 6.16 -13.58 -8.96
C ASP A 123 6.31 -12.99 -7.54
N PRO A 124 5.21 -12.83 -6.80
CA PRO A 124 5.25 -12.18 -5.49
C PRO A 124 6.08 -12.98 -4.48
N VAL A 125 6.08 -14.31 -4.57
CA VAL A 125 6.81 -15.19 -3.65
C VAL A 125 8.32 -15.12 -3.94
N LYS A 126 8.71 -15.11 -5.21
CA LYS A 126 10.10 -14.89 -5.59
C LYS A 126 10.60 -13.51 -5.19
N LEU A 127 9.78 -12.47 -5.36
CA LEU A 127 10.12 -11.10 -4.97
C LEU A 127 10.36 -10.98 -3.46
N ILE A 128 9.47 -11.54 -2.62
CA ILE A 128 9.67 -11.52 -1.16
C ILE A 128 10.90 -12.34 -0.75
N THR A 129 11.10 -13.51 -1.36
CA THR A 129 12.28 -14.37 -1.09
C THR A 129 13.59 -13.68 -1.45
N GLN A 130 13.63 -12.92 -2.56
CA GLN A 130 14.82 -12.17 -2.95
C GLN A 130 15.14 -11.01 -2.01
N ALA A 131 14.15 -10.49 -1.30
CA ALA A 131 14.30 -9.40 -0.36
C ALA A 131 14.43 -9.88 1.10
N ASP A 132 14.38 -11.20 1.33
CA ASP A 132 14.55 -11.85 2.63
C ASP A 132 15.89 -11.48 3.27
N ALA A 133 15.84 -11.10 4.54
CA ALA A 133 16.97 -10.66 5.37
C ALA A 133 17.82 -9.51 4.80
N LYS A 134 17.34 -8.79 3.77
CA LYS A 134 18.02 -7.61 3.23
C LYS A 134 17.53 -6.36 3.94
N ALA A 135 18.43 -5.71 4.65
CA ALA A 135 18.15 -4.40 5.23
C ALA A 135 18.04 -3.32 4.15
N VAL A 136 17.00 -2.50 4.25
CA VAL A 136 16.81 -1.30 3.44
C VAL A 136 16.95 -0.09 4.35
N GLU A 137 17.88 0.79 4.02
CA GLU A 137 18.10 2.04 4.75
C GLU A 137 17.65 3.23 3.92
N VAL A 138 16.79 4.07 4.50
CA VAL A 138 16.25 5.24 3.83
C VAL A 138 15.73 6.26 4.84
N GLY A 139 16.13 7.52 4.70
CA GLY A 139 15.59 8.63 5.51
C GLY A 139 15.83 8.51 7.03
N ASN A 140 16.94 7.91 7.45
CA ASN A 140 17.25 7.48 8.83
C ASN A 140 16.29 6.42 9.37
N MET A 141 15.78 5.56 8.50
CA MET A 141 15.02 4.38 8.87
C MET A 141 15.71 3.16 8.28
N ARG A 142 15.64 2.04 8.99
CA ARG A 142 16.13 0.74 8.55
C ARG A 142 14.99 -0.26 8.65
N PHE A 143 14.70 -0.96 7.57
CA PHE A 143 13.69 -2.01 7.54
C PHE A 143 14.35 -3.31 7.13
N GLU A 144 14.01 -4.37 7.84
CA GLU A 144 14.38 -5.75 7.53
C GLU A 144 13.09 -6.55 7.48
N GLN A 145 13.02 -7.45 6.52
CA GLN A 145 11.92 -8.39 6.43
C GLN A 145 12.49 -9.79 6.34
N ARG A 146 11.83 -10.72 7.02
CA ARG A 146 12.17 -12.14 6.97
C ARG A 146 10.95 -12.95 6.56
N LEU A 147 11.08 -13.75 5.51
CA LEU A 147 10.05 -14.73 5.17
C LEU A 147 10.04 -15.80 6.26
N LEU A 148 8.89 -16.01 6.90
CA LEU A 148 8.75 -17.07 7.89
C LEU A 148 8.66 -18.41 7.16
N THR A 149 9.48 -19.37 7.62
CA THR A 149 9.49 -20.74 7.10
C THR A 149 8.21 -21.47 7.50
N ALA A 150 7.95 -22.64 6.93
CA ALA A 150 6.74 -23.42 7.24
C ALA A 150 6.59 -23.79 8.73
N ASP A 151 7.69 -23.83 9.50
CA ASP A 151 7.68 -24.20 10.91
C ASP A 151 7.49 -23.00 11.86
N ASP A 152 7.95 -21.81 11.47
CA ASP A 152 7.86 -20.58 12.27
C ASP A 152 6.41 -20.21 12.71
N PRO A 153 5.37 -20.29 11.86
CA PRO A 153 4.00 -19.91 12.22
C PRO A 153 3.21 -21.02 12.93
N LYS A 154 3.67 -22.28 12.90
CA LYS A 154 2.96 -23.44 13.48
C LYS A 154 2.65 -23.30 14.98
N PRO A 155 3.58 -22.82 15.84
CA PRO A 155 3.30 -22.60 17.27
C PRO A 155 2.14 -21.62 17.52
N ARG A 156 1.76 -20.83 16.51
CA ARG A 156 0.65 -19.86 16.56
C ARG A 156 -0.58 -20.33 15.77
N ASN A 157 -0.64 -21.63 15.41
CA ASN A 157 -1.71 -22.23 14.59
C ASN A 157 -1.91 -21.51 13.25
N ARG A 158 -0.79 -21.22 12.58
CA ARG A 158 -0.75 -20.58 11.26
C ARG A 158 0.02 -21.45 10.29
N VAL A 159 -0.40 -21.44 9.03
CA VAL A 159 0.17 -22.28 7.97
C VAL A 159 0.38 -21.44 6.72
N ALA A 160 1.63 -21.43 6.23
CA ALA A 160 1.96 -20.82 4.95
C ALA A 160 1.72 -21.80 3.80
N GLN A 161 1.29 -21.27 2.66
CA GLN A 161 1.16 -21.97 1.39
C GLN A 161 1.82 -21.11 0.29
N LEU A 162 3.09 -21.38 -0.01
CA LEU A 162 3.86 -20.58 -0.98
C LEU A 162 3.55 -20.90 -2.45
N GLU A 163 2.81 -21.98 -2.71
CA GLU A 163 2.53 -22.47 -4.06
C GLU A 163 1.03 -22.36 -4.42
N GLY A 164 0.76 -22.32 -5.73
CA GLY A 164 -0.59 -22.25 -6.30
C GLY A 164 -1.00 -20.84 -6.73
N ASP A 165 -2.27 -20.70 -7.13
CA ASP A 165 -2.80 -19.46 -7.73
C ASP A 165 -3.10 -18.35 -6.72
N ALA A 166 -3.03 -18.67 -5.43
CA ALA A 166 -3.32 -17.76 -4.35
C ALA A 166 -2.35 -17.97 -3.17
N PRO A 167 -1.04 -17.74 -3.38
CA PRO A 167 -0.04 -18.02 -2.36
C PRO A 167 -0.27 -17.14 -1.12
N HIS A 168 -0.04 -17.74 0.04
CA HIS A 168 -0.29 -17.20 1.36
C HIS A 168 0.95 -17.44 2.24
N TRP A 169 1.49 -16.41 2.86
CA TRP A 169 2.74 -16.50 3.61
C TRP A 169 2.78 -15.50 4.77
N PHE A 170 3.79 -15.64 5.62
CA PHE A 170 4.00 -14.76 6.76
C PHE A 170 5.36 -14.07 6.65
N VAL A 171 5.40 -12.79 6.98
CA VAL A 171 6.62 -11.97 6.93
C VAL A 171 6.86 -11.36 8.30
N HIS A 172 8.02 -11.63 8.89
CA HIS A 172 8.49 -10.92 10.08
C HIS A 172 9.19 -9.64 9.67
N LEU A 173 8.56 -8.51 9.97
CA LEU A 173 9.07 -7.18 9.73
C LEU A 173 9.77 -6.68 10.99
N LYS A 174 10.97 -6.13 10.81
CA LYS A 174 11.68 -5.34 11.82
C LYS A 174 11.97 -3.96 11.25
N GLY A 175 11.56 -2.93 11.96
CA GLY A 175 11.88 -1.56 11.60
C GLY A 175 12.62 -0.86 12.71
N ARG A 176 13.57 0.00 12.34
CA ARG A 176 14.22 0.97 13.21
C ARG A 176 14.02 2.35 12.60
N LEU A 177 13.30 3.20 13.31
CA LEU A 177 12.85 4.51 12.88
C LEU A 177 13.63 5.58 13.65
N LEU A 178 14.37 6.42 12.92
CA LEU A 178 15.04 7.61 13.45
C LEU A 178 16.02 7.31 14.58
N ASP A 179 16.59 6.10 14.60
CA ASP A 179 17.46 5.57 15.65
C ASP A 179 16.86 5.56 17.07
N ARG A 180 15.55 5.78 17.20
CA ARG A 180 14.87 5.97 18.49
C ARG A 180 13.78 4.94 18.74
N ILE A 181 13.14 4.47 17.69
CA ILE A 181 11.98 3.59 17.80
C ILE A 181 12.28 2.34 16.99
N ALA A 182 12.05 1.18 17.58
CA ALA A 182 11.99 -0.07 16.86
C ALA A 182 10.54 -0.55 16.82
N PHE A 183 10.20 -1.30 15.79
CA PHE A 183 9.01 -2.12 15.77
C PHE A 183 9.32 -3.49 15.22
N GLU A 184 8.58 -4.47 15.70
CA GLU A 184 8.51 -5.79 15.13
C GLU A 184 7.05 -6.14 14.89
N ALA A 185 6.78 -6.75 13.74
CA ALA A 185 5.45 -7.19 13.37
C ALA A 185 5.54 -8.47 12.53
N VAL A 186 4.52 -9.32 12.62
CA VAL A 186 4.33 -10.40 11.66
C VAL A 186 3.11 -10.10 10.83
N ASP A 187 3.31 -9.96 9.52
CA ASP A 187 2.24 -9.79 8.57
C ASP A 187 1.81 -11.16 8.02
N GLU A 188 0.51 -11.41 7.99
CA GLU A 188 -0.15 -12.39 7.13
C GLU A 188 -0.31 -11.75 5.74
N VAL A 189 0.20 -12.41 4.71
CA VAL A 189 0.26 -11.88 3.35
C VAL A 189 -0.33 -12.88 2.37
N MET A 190 -1.15 -12.41 1.44
CA MET A 190 -1.70 -13.25 0.39
C MET A 190 -1.73 -12.50 -0.94
N ALA A 191 -1.43 -13.22 -2.02
CA ALA A 191 -1.52 -12.69 -3.37
C ALA A 191 -2.56 -13.44 -4.21
N THR A 192 -3.17 -12.74 -5.16
CA THR A 192 -4.02 -13.32 -6.21
C THR A 192 -3.75 -12.63 -7.53
N ARG A 193 -4.01 -13.32 -8.64
CA ARG A 193 -3.75 -12.84 -9.99
C ARG A 193 -4.91 -13.13 -10.92
N THR A 194 -5.08 -12.23 -11.88
CA THR A 194 -5.89 -12.35 -13.09
C THR A 194 -5.03 -12.04 -14.31
N ASP A 195 -5.62 -12.09 -15.50
CA ASP A 195 -4.94 -11.63 -16.73
C ASP A 195 -4.71 -10.11 -16.73
N ASP A 196 -5.53 -9.38 -15.97
CA ASP A 196 -5.59 -7.92 -15.97
C ASP A 196 -4.78 -7.31 -14.81
N SER A 197 -4.71 -8.00 -13.68
CA SER A 197 -4.03 -7.47 -12.51
C SER A 197 -3.51 -8.54 -11.54
N MET A 198 -2.68 -8.08 -10.59
CA MET A 198 -2.24 -8.84 -9.44
C MET A 198 -2.47 -8.01 -8.18
N VAL A 199 -3.03 -8.63 -7.15
CA VAL A 199 -3.20 -8.02 -5.82
C VAL A 199 -2.32 -8.76 -4.83
N ILE A 200 -1.57 -8.02 -4.02
CA ILE A 200 -0.85 -8.51 -2.84
C ILE A 200 -1.40 -7.74 -1.65
N ALA A 201 -2.00 -8.43 -0.69
CA ALA A 201 -2.54 -7.81 0.52
C ALA A 201 -1.81 -8.36 1.74
N ALA A 202 -1.61 -7.49 2.74
CA ALA A 202 -0.94 -7.81 3.98
C ALA A 202 -1.67 -7.21 5.17
N ARG A 203 -1.67 -7.90 6.30
CA ARG A 203 -2.12 -7.37 7.59
C ARG A 203 -1.29 -7.92 8.72
N VAL A 204 -1.11 -7.15 9.78
CA VAL A 204 -0.49 -7.64 11.01
C VAL A 204 -1.36 -8.73 11.61
N ASP A 205 -0.80 -9.93 11.82
CA ASP A 205 -1.54 -11.06 12.34
C ASP A 205 -1.62 -11.00 13.88
N PRO A 206 -2.84 -10.87 14.46
CA PRO A 206 -3.01 -10.76 15.90
C PRO A 206 -2.58 -12.01 16.68
N ALA A 207 -2.40 -13.17 16.03
CA ALA A 207 -1.82 -14.35 16.68
C ALA A 207 -0.38 -14.12 17.14
N PHE A 208 0.29 -13.06 16.68
CA PHE A 208 1.63 -12.68 17.12
C PHE A 208 1.66 -11.59 18.19
N ASN A 209 0.51 -11.18 18.74
CA ASN A 209 0.45 -10.24 19.88
C ASN A 209 0.88 -10.85 21.23
N PRO A 210 0.57 -12.12 21.56
CA PRO A 210 1.06 -12.71 22.80
C PRO A 210 2.59 -12.81 22.86
N PRO A 211 3.19 -12.84 24.07
CA PRO A 211 4.63 -13.01 24.23
C PRO A 211 5.20 -14.23 23.50
N GLY A 212 6.42 -14.10 22.99
CA GLY A 212 7.18 -15.13 22.25
C GLY A 212 7.92 -14.52 21.06
N GLU A 213 8.86 -15.24 20.45
CA GLU A 213 9.55 -14.76 19.24
C GLU A 213 8.98 -15.46 18.00
N PRO A 214 8.51 -14.73 16.98
CA PRO A 214 8.33 -13.27 16.91
C PRO A 214 7.08 -12.75 17.67
N THR A 215 7.10 -11.46 18.05
CA THR A 215 5.95 -10.76 18.67
C THR A 215 5.76 -9.35 18.15
N ASN A 216 4.50 -8.96 17.98
CA ASN A 216 4.07 -7.65 17.48
C ASN A 216 4.23 -6.58 18.57
N HIS A 217 5.24 -5.72 18.43
CA HIS A 217 5.46 -4.68 19.41
C HIS A 217 6.23 -3.50 18.84
N TRP A 218 6.06 -2.39 19.52
CA TRP A 218 6.89 -1.22 19.47
C TRP A 218 7.93 -1.28 20.60
N LYS A 219 9.14 -0.74 20.39
CA LYS A 219 10.16 -0.54 21.44
C LYS A 219 10.83 0.83 21.33
N ASN A 220 10.97 1.56 22.44
CA ASN A 220 11.82 2.75 22.51
C ASN A 220 13.28 2.31 22.73
N LEU A 221 14.16 2.65 21.78
CA LEU A 221 15.58 2.30 21.80
C LEU A 221 16.40 3.16 22.77
N ALA A 222 15.96 4.38 23.07
CA ALA A 222 16.72 5.30 23.93
C ALA A 222 16.63 4.92 25.42
N GLU A 223 15.51 4.32 25.83
CA GLU A 223 15.18 4.11 27.24
C GLU A 223 15.32 2.65 27.69
N ASN A 224 15.62 1.71 26.77
CA ASN A 224 15.45 0.27 26.99
C ASN A 224 14.10 -0.07 27.64
N GLY A 225 13.08 0.74 27.34
CA GLY A 225 11.77 0.69 27.99
C GLY A 225 10.97 -0.56 27.60
N PRO A 226 9.84 -0.81 28.28
CA PRO A 226 8.99 -1.95 27.99
C PRO A 226 8.46 -1.89 26.56
N ALA A 227 8.36 -3.07 25.95
CA ALA A 227 7.69 -3.23 24.66
C ALA A 227 6.23 -2.79 24.79
N ASN A 228 5.75 -1.96 23.86
CA ASN A 228 4.36 -1.54 23.77
C ASN A 228 3.68 -2.36 22.67
N PRO A 229 2.43 -2.83 22.85
CA PRO A 229 1.74 -3.58 21.82
C PRO A 229 1.65 -2.78 20.51
N PHE A 230 1.96 -3.42 19.39
CA PHE A 230 1.68 -2.82 18.09
C PHE A 230 0.20 -3.04 17.75
N GLN A 231 -0.59 -1.95 17.67
CA GLN A 231 -2.03 -2.04 17.39
C GLN A 231 -2.34 -2.51 15.96
N GLY A 232 -1.34 -2.59 15.09
CA GLY A 232 -1.40 -3.27 13.81
C GLY A 232 -1.17 -2.38 12.60
N GLY A 233 -1.30 -3.02 11.44
CA GLY A 233 -1.18 -2.42 10.12
C GLY A 233 -1.91 -3.27 9.10
N VAL A 234 -2.34 -2.65 8.02
CA VAL A 234 -3.00 -3.28 6.88
C VAL A 234 -2.57 -2.60 5.60
N SER A 235 -2.38 -3.35 4.54
CA SER A 235 -2.04 -2.81 3.23
C SER A 235 -2.51 -3.70 2.10
N TYR A 236 -2.64 -3.10 0.91
CA TYR A 236 -2.62 -3.84 -0.33
C TYR A 236 -1.86 -3.09 -1.41
N VAL A 237 -1.33 -3.84 -2.35
CA VAL A 237 -0.78 -3.36 -3.62
C VAL A 237 -1.58 -4.01 -4.74
N LYS A 238 -2.10 -3.19 -5.66
CA LYS A 238 -2.67 -3.68 -6.92
C LYS A 238 -1.77 -3.24 -8.08
N VAL A 239 -1.44 -4.20 -8.94
CA VAL A 239 -0.64 -4.00 -10.15
C VAL A 239 -1.53 -4.35 -11.35
N SER A 240 -1.98 -3.33 -12.08
CA SER A 240 -2.93 -3.48 -13.18
C SER A 240 -2.29 -3.18 -14.53
N ARG A 241 -2.61 -3.97 -15.56
CA ARG A 241 -2.22 -3.65 -16.94
C ARG A 241 -2.91 -2.37 -17.38
N LEU A 242 -2.14 -1.40 -17.89
CA LEU A 242 -2.70 -0.15 -18.43
C LEU A 242 -3.45 -0.37 -19.76
N LYS A 243 -3.06 -1.38 -20.54
CA LYS A 243 -3.62 -1.72 -21.88
C LYS A 243 -3.77 -0.54 -22.84
N SER A 244 -3.12 0.59 -22.58
CA SER A 244 -3.18 1.79 -23.42
C SER A 244 -2.15 1.73 -24.55
N LYS A 245 -2.50 2.27 -25.72
CA LYS A 245 -1.58 2.38 -26.86
C LYS A 245 -0.35 3.24 -26.55
N GLU A 246 -0.52 4.28 -25.74
CA GLU A 246 0.52 5.23 -25.34
C GLU A 246 1.56 4.60 -24.40
N ALA A 247 1.17 3.55 -23.69
CA ALA A 247 1.99 2.90 -22.70
C ALA A 247 1.84 1.36 -22.78
N ALA A 248 2.16 0.81 -23.95
CA ALA A 248 2.31 -0.63 -24.11
C ALA A 248 3.29 -1.18 -23.05
N ASP A 249 2.95 -2.34 -22.48
CA ASP A 249 3.70 -3.01 -21.40
C ASP A 249 3.88 -2.19 -20.11
N ALA A 250 3.07 -1.15 -19.91
CA ALA A 250 3.02 -0.44 -18.65
C ALA A 250 2.06 -1.11 -17.67
N LEU A 251 2.50 -1.17 -16.42
CA LEU A 251 1.69 -1.54 -15.29
C LEU A 251 1.45 -0.30 -14.43
N PHE A 252 0.19 -0.06 -14.11
CA PHE A 252 -0.20 0.90 -13.09
C PHE A 252 -0.11 0.20 -11.73
N VAL A 253 0.66 0.78 -10.82
CA VAL A 253 0.84 0.26 -9.46
C VAL A 253 0.17 1.23 -8.51
N GLU A 254 -0.75 0.71 -7.71
CA GLU A 254 -1.32 1.41 -6.57
C GLU A 254 -1.02 0.65 -5.28
N MET A 255 -0.66 1.38 -4.24
CA MET A 255 -0.42 0.86 -2.90
C MET A 255 -1.20 1.69 -1.91
N HIS A 256 -1.93 1.00 -1.04
CA HIS A 256 -2.68 1.60 0.05
C HIS A 256 -2.25 0.92 1.33
N ALA A 257 -1.95 1.69 2.36
CA ALA A 257 -1.55 1.17 3.66
C ALA A 257 -2.08 2.04 4.78
N ALA A 258 -2.38 1.43 5.91
CA ALA A 258 -2.68 2.10 7.17
C ALA A 258 -1.95 1.40 8.31
N PHE A 259 -1.41 2.16 9.26
CA PHE A 259 -0.79 1.61 10.47
C PHE A 259 -1.00 2.54 11.67
N ALA A 260 -0.98 1.97 12.87
CA ALA A 260 -1.19 2.70 14.10
C ALA A 260 0.14 3.15 14.71
N GLU A 261 0.32 4.48 14.80
CA GLU A 261 1.48 5.14 15.40
C GLU A 261 1.13 5.51 16.86
N PRO A 262 1.90 5.04 17.87
CA PRO A 262 1.62 5.35 19.27
C PRO A 262 1.94 6.82 19.58
N GLU A 263 0.98 7.57 20.10
CA GLU A 263 1.15 9.02 20.32
C GLU A 263 2.28 9.33 21.32
N ALA A 264 2.42 8.49 22.36
CA ALA A 264 3.37 8.68 23.45
C ALA A 264 4.83 8.85 22.99
N TRP A 265 5.21 8.26 21.86
CA TRP A 265 6.61 8.22 21.42
C TRP A 265 6.96 9.26 20.37
N PHE A 266 5.96 9.68 19.61
CA PHE A 266 6.09 10.76 18.64
C PHE A 266 5.65 12.10 19.22
N ARG A 267 5.04 12.12 20.42
CA ARG A 267 4.44 13.31 21.08
C ARG A 267 3.50 14.06 20.12
N GLY A 268 2.75 13.31 19.32
CA GLY A 268 1.89 13.84 18.26
C GLY A 268 2.61 14.45 17.05
N ALA A 269 3.95 14.51 17.04
CA ALA A 269 4.70 15.05 15.91
C ALA A 269 4.61 14.10 14.71
N PRO A 270 4.32 14.60 13.49
CA PRO A 270 4.16 13.78 12.29
C PRO A 270 5.51 13.38 11.68
N ILE A 271 6.40 12.81 12.48
CA ILE A 271 7.79 12.58 12.07
C ILE A 271 7.85 11.50 10.99
N LEU A 272 7.12 10.39 11.15
CA LEU A 272 7.03 9.35 10.11
C LEU A 272 6.36 9.87 8.85
N ARG A 273 5.33 10.72 9.00
CA ARG A 273 4.64 11.37 7.87
C ARG A 273 5.63 12.07 6.94
N SER A 274 6.59 12.81 7.51
CA SER A 274 7.61 13.53 6.73
C SER A 274 8.58 12.62 5.97
N LYS A 275 8.67 11.34 6.33
CA LYS A 275 9.58 10.38 5.71
C LYS A 275 8.94 9.60 4.55
N PHE A 276 7.62 9.59 4.40
CA PHE A 276 6.98 8.84 3.31
C PHE A 276 7.39 9.31 1.92
N ALA A 277 7.44 10.63 1.68
CA ALA A 277 7.82 11.15 0.38
C ALA A 277 9.24 10.73 -0.06
N PRO A 278 10.31 10.95 0.72
CA PRO A 278 11.64 10.50 0.31
C PRO A 278 11.75 8.97 0.21
N VAL A 279 11.06 8.21 1.07
CA VAL A 279 11.02 6.74 0.99
C VAL A 279 10.36 6.27 -0.29
N ALA A 280 9.14 6.74 -0.58
CA ALA A 280 8.39 6.39 -1.77
C ALA A 280 9.21 6.74 -3.03
N GLN A 281 9.82 7.92 -3.07
CA GLN A 281 10.68 8.34 -4.18
C GLN A 281 11.84 7.37 -4.40
N ASP A 282 12.56 6.98 -3.34
CA ASP A 282 13.69 6.07 -3.45
C ASP A 282 13.25 4.67 -3.89
N GLN A 283 12.22 4.10 -3.25
CA GLN A 283 11.72 2.75 -3.56
C GLN A 283 11.14 2.67 -4.98
N VAL A 284 10.34 3.64 -5.42
CA VAL A 284 9.79 3.68 -6.78
C VAL A 284 10.92 3.77 -7.82
N ARG A 285 11.93 4.62 -7.58
CA ARG A 285 13.08 4.75 -8.49
C ARG A 285 13.93 3.48 -8.52
N ARG A 286 14.14 2.85 -7.37
CA ARG A 286 14.87 1.59 -7.26
C ARG A 286 14.17 0.49 -8.05
N LEU A 287 12.87 0.29 -7.82
CA LEU A 287 12.06 -0.69 -8.54
C LEU A 287 12.12 -0.46 -10.05
N ARG A 288 11.91 0.78 -10.52
CA ARG A 288 11.99 1.11 -11.95
C ARG A 288 13.38 0.81 -12.54
N ARG A 289 14.46 1.07 -11.81
CA ARG A 289 15.83 0.73 -12.25
C ARG A 289 16.05 -0.79 -12.33
N GLU A 290 15.56 -1.54 -11.35
CA GLU A 290 15.68 -2.99 -11.34
C GLU A 290 14.89 -3.62 -12.50
N LEU A 291 13.67 -3.16 -12.75
CA LEU A 291 12.86 -3.59 -13.89
C LEU A 291 13.51 -3.22 -15.24
N LEU A 292 14.06 -2.00 -15.35
CA LEU A 292 14.76 -1.57 -16.57
C LEU A 292 15.99 -2.45 -16.88
N LYS A 293 16.76 -2.86 -15.86
CA LYS A 293 17.91 -3.76 -16.03
C LYS A 293 17.51 -5.15 -16.52
N ASN A 294 16.34 -5.63 -16.09
CA ASN A 294 15.83 -6.97 -16.41
C ASN A 294 14.96 -6.99 -17.67
N ARG A 295 14.68 -5.83 -18.27
CA ARG A 295 13.91 -5.76 -19.51
C ARG A 295 14.67 -6.51 -20.61
N PRO A 296 14.00 -7.39 -21.39
CA PRO A 296 14.61 -7.97 -22.57
C PRO A 296 15.18 -6.83 -23.43
N LYS A 297 16.46 -6.92 -23.81
CA LYS A 297 17.00 -5.98 -24.78
C LYS A 297 16.17 -6.17 -26.04
N SER A 298 15.36 -5.18 -26.39
CA SER A 298 14.72 -5.15 -27.70
C SER A 298 15.84 -5.30 -28.73
N SER A 299 15.72 -6.29 -29.63
CA SER A 299 16.60 -6.36 -30.79
C SER A 299 16.62 -5.00 -31.47
N PRO A 300 17.79 -4.49 -31.90
CA PRO A 300 17.81 -3.29 -32.70
C PRO A 300 16.90 -3.49 -33.92
N PRO A 301 16.16 -2.45 -34.35
CA PRO A 301 15.45 -2.50 -35.63
C PRO A 301 16.40 -2.77 -36.80
#